data_AF-A0A653BWY4-F1
#
_entry.id   AF-A0A653BWY4-F1
#
_cell.length_a   1.000
_cell.length_b   1.000
_cell.length_c   1.000
_cell.angle_alpha   90.00
_cell.angle_beta   90.00
_cell.angle_gamma   90.00
#
_symmetry.space_group_name_H-M   'P 1'
#
loop_
_entity.id
_entity.type
_entity.pdbx_description
1 polymer ?
#
loop_
_entity_poly.entity_id
_entity_poly.type
_entity_poly.pdbx_seq_one_letter_code
_entity_poly.pdbx_strand_id
1 'polypeptide(L)'
;MEHLEAYNRKLLDNILPVHVAEHFLSSDKNNDELYHEQCEFVCVMFASIPNFSEFYVELEANNEGVECLRLLNEIIADFDELLSEERFKYIEKIKSTGSTYMAASGA
;
A
#
# COMPACT_ATOMS: atom_id res chain seq x y z
N MET A 1 9.06 13.27 23.04
CA MET A 1 8.09 12.16 23.15
C MET A 1 7.12 12.21 21.97
N GLU A 2 6.54 13.37 21.67
CA GLU A 2 5.67 13.62 20.50
C GLU A 2 6.24 13.18 19.15
N HIS A 3 7.52 13.46 18.87
CA HIS A 3 8.15 13.01 17.61
C HIS A 3 8.20 11.49 17.43
N LEU A 4 8.39 10.74 18.52
CA LEU A 4 8.45 9.29 18.47
C LEU A 4 7.06 8.69 18.25
N GLU A 5 6.05 9.29 18.88
CA GLU A 5 4.65 8.90 18.71
C GLU A 5 4.16 9.13 17.28
N ALA A 6 4.44 10.31 16.72
CA ALA A 6 4.11 10.63 15.32
C ALA A 6 4.81 9.69 14.33
N TYR A 7 6.07 9.34 14.59
CA TYR A 7 6.81 8.38 13.76
C TYR A 7 6.19 6.97 13.84
N ASN A 8 5.87 6.49 15.04
CA ASN A 8 5.24 5.19 15.23
C ASN A 8 3.85 5.12 14.58
N ARG A 9 3.06 6.20 14.68
CA ARG A 9 1.76 6.30 14.00
C ARG A 9 1.92 6.16 12.50
N LYS A 10 2.88 6.87 11.90
CA LYS A 10 3.18 6.76 10.47
C LYS A 10 3.59 5.35 10.05
N LEU A 11 4.32 4.62 10.90
CA LEU A 11 4.66 3.22 10.62
C LEU A 11 3.42 2.31 10.67
N LEU A 12 2.49 2.54 11.62
CA LEU A 12 1.25 1.78 11.70
C LEU A 12 0.35 2.04 10.50
N ASP A 13 0.19 3.29 10.09
CA ASP A 13 -0.63 3.69 8.94
C ASP A 13 -0.08 3.11 7.61
N ASN A 14 1.22 2.74 7.57
CA ASN A 14 1.82 2.06 6.42
C ASN A 14 1.58 0.54 6.40
N ILE A 15 1.16 -0.06 7.52
CA ILE A 15 0.99 -1.52 7.67
C ILE A 15 -0.48 -1.90 7.74
N LEU A 16 -1.32 -1.06 8.36
CA LEU A 16 -2.72 -1.28 8.59
C LEU A 16 -3.56 -0.11 8.07
N PRO A 17 -4.79 -0.36 7.57
CA PRO A 17 -5.76 0.70 7.38
C PRO A 17 -5.98 1.48 8.68
N VAL A 18 -6.26 2.78 8.56
CA VAL A 18 -6.34 3.70 9.72
C VAL A 18 -7.38 3.21 10.73
N HIS A 19 -8.56 2.80 10.26
CA HIS A 19 -9.64 2.33 11.12
C HIS A 19 -9.27 1.03 11.87
N VAL A 20 -8.49 0.14 11.25
CA VAL A 20 -7.97 -1.09 11.89
C VAL A 20 -6.88 -0.75 12.91
N ALA A 21 -5.98 0.18 12.59
CA ALA A 21 -4.97 0.63 13.55
C ALA A 21 -5.61 1.25 14.80
N GLU A 22 -6.63 2.08 14.62
CA GLU A 22 -7.41 2.67 15.73
C GLU A 22 -8.11 1.61 16.57
N HIS A 23 -8.65 0.56 15.94
CA HIS A 23 -9.25 -0.56 16.65
C HIS A 23 -8.26 -1.21 17.63
N PHE A 24 -7.03 -1.50 17.19
CA PHE A 24 -6.01 -2.13 18.03
C PHE A 24 -5.35 -1.20 19.06
N LEU A 25 -5.33 0.11 18.78
CA LEU A 25 -4.79 1.11 19.72
C LEU A 25 -5.78 1.48 20.85
N SER A 26 -7.06 1.10 20.73
CA SER A 26 -8.06 1.34 21.77
C SER A 26 -7.74 0.56 23.05
N SER A 27 -7.73 1.26 24.20
CA SER A 27 -7.13 0.79 25.46
C SER A 27 -7.88 -0.34 26.18
N ASP A 28 -8.99 -0.83 25.63
CA ASP A 28 -9.91 -1.78 26.29
C ASP A 28 -9.85 -3.21 25.73
N LYS A 29 -8.91 -3.51 24.80
CA LYS A 29 -8.90 -4.80 24.09
C LYS A 29 -7.75 -5.73 24.49
N ASN A 30 -8.05 -7.03 24.43
CA ASN A 30 -7.08 -8.09 24.66
C ASN A 30 -6.18 -8.22 23.41
N ASN A 31 -4.87 -8.29 23.61
CA ASN A 31 -3.89 -8.37 22.51
C ASN A 31 -4.03 -9.63 21.62
N ASP A 32 -4.78 -10.64 22.07
CA ASP A 32 -5.06 -11.87 21.32
C ASP A 32 -6.36 -11.81 20.49
N GLU A 33 -7.07 -10.68 20.49
CA GLU A 33 -8.32 -10.51 19.75
C GLU A 33 -8.05 -10.37 18.24
N LEU A 34 -8.72 -11.18 17.41
CA LEU A 34 -8.65 -11.09 15.95
C LEU A 34 -9.58 -9.99 15.42
N TYR A 35 -9.11 -9.21 14.45
CA TYR A 35 -9.94 -8.26 13.71
C TYR A 35 -10.71 -8.95 12.58
N HIS A 36 -12.00 -8.64 12.45
CA HIS A 36 -12.80 -9.00 11.29
C HIS A 36 -13.88 -7.94 11.08
N GLU A 37 -14.18 -7.64 9.81
CA GLU A 37 -15.26 -6.73 9.42
C GLU A 37 -15.91 -7.24 8.13
N GLN A 38 -17.24 -7.13 8.06
CA GLN A 38 -18.01 -7.46 6.85
C GLN A 38 -18.37 -6.17 6.12
N CYS A 39 -17.94 -6.06 4.87
CA CYS A 39 -18.21 -4.91 4.02
C CYS A 39 -19.20 -5.30 2.91
N GLU A 40 -20.34 -4.62 2.82
CA GLU A 40 -21.40 -4.96 1.84
C GLU A 40 -21.13 -4.40 0.42
N PHE A 41 -20.50 -3.23 0.34
CA PHE A 41 -20.28 -2.50 -0.92
C PHE A 41 -18.81 -2.12 -1.07
N VAL A 42 -18.02 -3.05 -1.61
CA VAL A 42 -16.59 -2.85 -1.87
C VAL A 42 -16.32 -2.85 -3.37
N CYS A 43 -15.47 -1.94 -3.81
CA CYS A 43 -14.86 -1.97 -5.13
C CYS A 43 -13.39 -2.34 -5.02
N VAL A 44 -12.89 -3.20 -5.91
CA VAL A 44 -11.47 -3.57 -5.97
C VAL A 44 -10.95 -3.30 -7.38
N MET A 45 -9.80 -2.64 -7.46
CA MET A 45 -9.09 -2.32 -8.70
C MET A 45 -7.77 -3.08 -8.77
N PHE A 46 -7.47 -3.58 -9.97
CA PHE A 46 -6.16 -4.12 -10.34
C PHE A 46 -5.64 -3.32 -11.54
N ALA A 47 -4.45 -2.73 -11.40
CA ALA A 47 -3.76 -2.04 -12.48
C ALA A 47 -2.40 -2.70 -12.71
N SER A 48 -2.24 -3.39 -13.85
CA SER A 48 -1.03 -4.13 -14.18
C SER A 48 -0.31 -3.50 -15.37
N ILE A 49 1.01 -3.37 -15.28
CA ILE A 49 1.84 -2.98 -16.43
C ILE A 49 2.06 -4.23 -17.31
N PRO A 50 1.51 -4.27 -18.54
CA PRO A 50 1.69 -5.40 -19.42
C PRO A 50 3.15 -5.49 -19.88
N ASN A 51 3.60 -6.72 -20.17
CA ASN A 51 4.95 -7.01 -20.70
C ASN A 51 6.12 -6.53 -19.82
N PHE A 52 5.89 -6.14 -18.57
CA PHE A 52 6.97 -5.70 -17.67
C PHE A 52 8.02 -6.81 -17.45
N SER A 53 7.60 -8.08 -17.38
CA SER A 53 8.51 -9.21 -17.25
C SER A 53 9.40 -9.44 -18.48
N GLU A 54 8.95 -9.03 -19.68
CA GLU A 54 9.74 -9.11 -20.91
C GLU A 54 10.68 -7.91 -21.03
N PHE A 55 10.26 -6.76 -20.51
CA PHE A 55 11.10 -5.56 -20.37
C PHE A 55 12.20 -5.73 -19.32
N TYR A 56 11.93 -6.51 -18.26
CA TYR A 56 12.88 -6.82 -17.21
C TYR A 56 13.95 -7.78 -17.72
N VAL A 57 15.19 -7.29 -17.80
CA VAL A 57 16.34 -8.06 -18.29
C VAL A 57 17.50 -7.89 -17.31
N GLU A 58 17.89 -8.99 -16.67
CA GLU A 58 19.05 -9.09 -15.77
C GLU A 58 20.32 -9.31 -16.59
N LEU A 59 20.96 -8.20 -16.99
CA LEU A 59 22.27 -8.21 -17.63
C LEU A 59 23.23 -7.35 -16.80
N GLU A 60 24.51 -7.73 -16.75
CA GLU A 60 25.56 -6.91 -16.10
C GLU A 60 25.59 -5.48 -16.67
N ALA A 61 25.33 -5.33 -17.98
CA ALA A 61 25.23 -4.04 -18.65
C ALA A 61 24.02 -3.18 -18.22
N ASN A 62 23.01 -3.79 -17.59
CA ASN A 62 21.81 -3.13 -17.06
C ASN A 62 21.78 -3.13 -15.52
N ASN A 63 22.96 -3.18 -14.88
CA ASN A 63 23.08 -3.20 -13.43
C ASN A 63 22.21 -4.31 -12.79
N GLU A 64 22.21 -5.50 -13.41
CA GLU A 64 21.44 -6.67 -12.95
C GLU A 64 19.91 -6.43 -12.88
N GLY A 65 19.36 -5.52 -13.70
CA GLY A 65 17.92 -5.24 -13.75
C GLY A 65 17.43 -4.24 -12.70
N VAL A 66 18.33 -3.69 -11.87
CA VAL A 66 18.00 -2.71 -10.82
C VAL A 66 17.30 -1.47 -11.38
N GLU A 67 17.72 -0.97 -12.55
CA GLU A 67 17.13 0.24 -13.15
C GLU A 67 15.67 0.00 -13.59
N CYS A 68 15.33 -1.21 -14.03
CA CYS A 68 13.94 -1.58 -14.32
C CYS A 68 13.08 -1.55 -13.05
N LEU A 69 13.62 -2.00 -11.91
CA LEU A 69 12.95 -1.95 -10.62
C LEU A 69 12.82 -0.51 -10.09
N ARG A 70 13.81 0.35 -10.33
CA ARG A 70 13.72 1.78 -9.99
C ARG A 70 12.58 2.45 -10.74
N LEU A 71 12.48 2.21 -12.06
CA LEU A 71 11.38 2.72 -12.87
C LEU A 71 10.01 2.21 -12.35
N LEU A 72 9.91 0.92 -12.02
CA LEU A 72 8.68 0.38 -11.44
C LEU A 72 8.34 1.05 -10.11
N ASN A 73 9.34 1.27 -9.26
CA ASN A 73 9.16 1.93 -7.98
C ASN A 73 8.73 3.41 -8.14
N GLU A 74 9.26 4.11 -9.14
CA GLU A 74 8.83 5.48 -9.48
C GLU A 74 7.37 5.49 -9.91
N ILE A 75 6.95 4.58 -10.80
CA ILE A 75 5.54 4.48 -11.22
C ILE A 75 4.64 4.18 -10.01
N ILE A 76 5.02 3.25 -9.14
CA ILE A 76 4.25 2.93 -7.93
C ILE A 76 4.18 4.14 -6.99
N ALA A 77 5.28 4.87 -6.82
CA ALA A 77 5.33 6.08 -5.99
C ALA A 77 4.40 7.18 -6.54
N ASP A 78 4.33 7.35 -7.86
CA ASP A 78 3.39 8.28 -8.50
C ASP A 78 1.93 7.90 -8.21
N PHE A 79 1.59 6.60 -8.23
CA PHE A 79 0.26 6.15 -7.81
C PHE A 79 -0.01 6.40 -6.32
N ASP A 80 0.99 6.22 -5.46
CA ASP A 80 0.87 6.49 -4.02
C ASP A 80 0.69 8.00 -3.75
N GLU A 81 1.35 8.86 -4.52
CA GLU A 81 1.15 10.32 -4.47
C GLU A 81 -0.27 10.70 -4.93
N LEU A 82 -0.78 10.10 -6.01
CA LEU A 82 -2.16 10.30 -6.43
C LEU A 82 -3.16 9.93 -5.31
N LEU A 83 -2.97 8.81 -4.62
CA LEU A 83 -3.85 8.42 -3.51
C LEU A 83 -3.85 9.41 -2.34
N SER A 84 -2.80 10.23 -2.19
CA SER A 84 -2.74 11.27 -1.16
C SER A 84 -3.65 12.48 -1.44
N GLU A 85 -4.19 12.60 -2.66
CA GLU A 85 -5.10 13.69 -2.99
C GLU A 85 -6.48 13.51 -2.32
N GLU A 86 -7.06 14.62 -1.83
CA GLU A 86 -8.36 14.64 -1.13
C GLU A 86 -9.51 13.97 -1.91
N ARG A 87 -9.49 14.04 -3.25
CA ARG A 87 -10.51 13.40 -4.10
C ARG A 87 -10.47 11.87 -4.06
N PHE A 88 -9.35 11.28 -3.63
CA PHE A 88 -9.12 9.84 -3.54
C PHE A 88 -9.08 9.31 -2.10
N LYS A 89 -9.43 10.13 -1.10
CA LYS A 89 -9.38 9.76 0.33
C LYS A 89 -10.18 8.52 0.75
N TYR A 90 -11.10 8.06 -0.10
CA TYR A 90 -11.91 6.85 0.13
C TYR A 90 -11.37 5.63 -0.62
N ILE A 91 -10.17 5.73 -1.21
CA ILE A 91 -9.47 4.65 -1.88
C ILE A 91 -8.25 4.30 -1.04
N GLU A 92 -8.15 3.03 -0.66
CA GLU A 92 -7.02 2.50 0.08
C GLU A 92 -6.20 1.56 -0.81
N LYS A 93 -4.88 1.67 -0.73
CA LYS A 93 -3.97 0.71 -1.35
C LYS A 93 -4.01 -0.58 -0.55
N ILE A 94 -4.30 -1.70 -1.22
CA ILE A 94 -4.20 -3.02 -0.60
C ILE A 94 -2.73 -3.45 -0.56
N LYS A 95 -2.08 -3.46 -1.73
CA LYS A 95 -0.66 -3.81 -1.91
C LYS A 95 -0.24 -3.60 -3.36
N SER A 96 1.07 -3.65 -3.61
CA SER A 96 1.63 -3.96 -4.93
C SER A 96 2.12 -5.40 -4.98
N THR A 97 2.05 -6.05 -6.14
CA THR A 97 2.57 -7.41 -6.36
C THR A 97 3.14 -7.48 -7.78
N GLY A 98 4.47 -7.60 -7.89
CA GLY A 98 5.15 -7.46 -9.18
C GLY A 98 4.83 -6.10 -9.81
N SER A 99 4.43 -6.10 -11.08
CA SER A 99 4.00 -4.91 -11.80
C SER A 99 2.50 -4.57 -11.65
N THR A 100 1.82 -5.15 -10.66
CA THR A 100 0.40 -4.93 -10.40
C THR A 100 0.17 -4.13 -9.13
N TYR A 101 -0.62 -3.05 -9.25
CA TYR A 101 -1.10 -2.22 -8.16
C TYR A 101 -2.54 -2.61 -7.80
N MET A 102 -2.81 -2.80 -6.51
CA MET A 102 -4.12 -3.20 -6.00
C MET A 102 -4.65 -2.14 -5.04
N ALA A 103 -5.88 -1.70 -5.26
CA ALA A 103 -6.58 -0.74 -4.40
C ALA A 103 -8.04 -1.14 -4.20
N ALA A 104 -8.63 -0.69 -3.09
CA ALA A 104 -10.03 -0.89 -2.78
C ALA A 104 -10.71 0.41 -2.34
N SER A 105 -12.03 0.43 -2.41
CA SER A 105 -12.87 1.51 -1.84
C SER A 105 -14.09 0.90 -1.17
N GLY A 106 -14.55 1.52 -0.09
CA GLY A 106 -15.66 1.03 0.74
C GLY A 106 -15.25 -0.04 1.77
N ALA A 107 -13.96 -0.12 2.07
CA ALA A 107 -13.37 -0.97 3.10
C ALA A 107 -13.05 -0.15 4.36
#